data_AF-A0A7Y2AS05-F1
#
_entry.id   AF-A0A7Y2AS05-F1
#
_cell.length_a   1.000
_cell.length_b   1.000
_cell.length_c   1.000
_cell.angle_alpha   90.00
_cell.angle_beta   90.00
_cell.angle_gamma   90.00
#
_symmetry.space_group_name_H-M   'P 1'
#
loop_
_entity.id
_entity.type
_entity.pdbx_description
1 polymer ?
#
loop_
_entity_poly.entity_id
_entity_poly.type
_entity_poly.pdbx_seq_one_letter_code
_entity_poly.pdbx_strand_id
1 'polypeptide(L)'
;VSDKKTNVLLWLALGLTMIQIVIGTQVRQFIDDQISFLGEQAKELWLLEPQLQFYIHRSFSILVVLLNVFIAYTIYKKNLKLSKMNWVLSLLGIEILTGMGMYYLDFPFGSQALHLVIASLLFGVQFYLVLETQKAKIRVETL
;
A
#
# COMPACT_ATOMS: atom_id res chain seq x y z
N VAL A 1 12.40 20.95 -8.01
CA VAL A 1 13.09 20.26 -6.89
C VAL A 1 12.07 20.12 -5.77
N SER A 2 11.92 18.93 -5.19
CA SER A 2 10.98 18.71 -4.07
C SER A 2 11.46 19.44 -2.82
N ASP A 3 10.56 20.06 -2.06
CA ASP A 3 10.91 20.69 -0.79
C ASP A 3 11.07 19.67 0.36
N LYS A 4 11.71 20.09 1.46
CA LYS A 4 11.98 19.26 2.64
C LYS A 4 10.71 18.64 3.25
N LYS A 5 9.58 19.37 3.28
CA LYS A 5 8.33 18.85 3.85
C LYS A 5 7.79 17.71 3.00
N THR A 6 7.77 17.88 1.67
CA THR A 6 7.34 16.82 0.74
C THR A 6 8.20 15.57 0.87
N ASN A 7 9.52 15.72 1.04
CA ASN A 7 10.42 14.58 1.26
C ASN A 7 10.11 13.81 2.56
N VAL A 8 9.83 14.52 3.66
CA VAL A 8 9.43 13.89 4.93
C VAL A 8 8.11 13.13 4.79
N LEU A 9 7.14 13.69 4.07
CA LEU A 9 5.86 13.02 3.82
C LEU A 9 6.03 11.74 2.98
N LEU A 10 6.92 11.75 1.97
CA LEU A 10 7.21 10.56 1.17
C LEU A 10 7.85 9.44 2.01
N TRP A 11 8.80 9.78 2.90
CA TRP A 11 9.37 8.83 3.86
C TRP A 11 8.33 8.28 4.83
N LEU A 12 7.46 9.16 5.35
CA LEU A 12 6.36 8.75 6.21
C LEU A 12 5.42 7.77 5.47
N ALA A 13 5.02 8.10 4.24
CA ALA A 13 4.16 7.24 3.44
C ALA A 13 4.79 5.87 3.18
N LEU A 14 6.09 5.83 2.84
CA LEU A 14 6.82 4.57 2.66
C LEU A 14 6.82 3.73 3.94
N GLY A 15 7.05 4.34 5.10
CA GLY A 15 7.03 3.67 6.40
C GLY A 15 5.64 3.12 6.75
N LEU A 16 4.58 3.91 6.53
CA LEU A 16 3.21 3.44 6.75
C LEU A 16 2.84 2.30 5.79
N THR A 17 3.23 2.37 4.51
CA THR A 17 3.01 1.26 3.57
C THR A 17 3.72 -0.01 4.03
N MET A 18 4.95 0.09 4.56
CA MET A 18 5.65 -1.07 5.12
C MET A 18 4.88 -1.70 6.29
N ILE A 19 4.39 -0.87 7.21
CA ILE A 19 3.57 -1.33 8.34
C ILE A 19 2.30 -2.01 7.82
N GLN A 20 1.63 -1.42 6.83
CA GLN A 20 0.43 -1.99 6.21
C GLN A 20 0.70 -3.36 5.59
N ILE A 21 1.84 -3.54 4.91
CA ILE A 21 2.28 -4.83 4.34
C ILE A 21 2.49 -5.86 5.46
N VAL A 22 3.20 -5.51 6.53
CA VAL A 22 3.41 -6.41 7.68
C VAL A 22 2.09 -6.87 8.29
N ILE A 23 1.16 -5.95 8.57
CA ILE A 23 -0.15 -6.31 9.10
C ILE A 23 -0.93 -7.16 8.07
N GLY A 24 -0.87 -6.82 6.79
CA GLY A 24 -1.51 -7.58 5.72
C GLY A 24 -0.99 -9.02 5.61
N THR A 25 0.31 -9.25 5.83
CA THR A 25 0.87 -10.60 5.88
C THR A 25 0.36 -11.42 7.07
N GLN A 26 0.05 -10.79 8.21
CA GLN A 26 -0.56 -11.48 9.35
C GLN A 26 -2.01 -11.89 9.04
N VAL A 27 -2.76 -11.03 8.35
CA VAL A 27 -4.12 -11.36 7.88
C VAL A 27 -4.06 -12.54 6.90
N ARG A 28 -3.12 -12.53 5.96
CA ARG A 28 -2.91 -13.65 5.03
C ARG A 28 -2.57 -14.94 5.76
N GLN A 29 -1.65 -14.91 6.72
CA GLN A 29 -1.31 -16.09 7.53
C GLN A 29 -2.54 -16.68 8.21
N PHE A 30 -3.39 -15.82 8.80
CA PHE A 30 -4.65 -16.26 9.37
C PHE A 30 -5.56 -16.95 8.34
N ILE A 31 -5.73 -16.38 7.13
CA ILE A 31 -6.52 -17.02 6.08
C ILE A 31 -5.92 -18.36 5.65
N ASP A 32 -4.60 -18.42 5.49
CA ASP A 32 -3.91 -19.64 5.11
C ASP A 32 -4.07 -20.75 6.19
N ASP A 33 -4.08 -20.39 7.48
CA ASP A 33 -4.41 -21.31 8.59
C ASP A 33 -5.86 -21.79 8.53
N GLN A 34 -6.82 -20.87 8.25
CA GLN A 34 -8.23 -21.23 8.08
C GLN A 34 -8.45 -22.17 6.90
N ILE A 35 -7.75 -21.96 5.77
CA ILE A 35 -7.76 -22.87 4.61
C ILE A 35 -7.26 -24.26 5.02
N SER A 36 -6.18 -24.34 5.80
CA SER A 36 -5.64 -25.62 6.27
C SER A 36 -6.57 -26.37 7.22
N PHE A 37 -7.36 -25.65 8.02
CA PHE A 37 -8.25 -26.27 9.02
C PHE A 37 -9.64 -26.62 8.46
N LEU A 38 -10.22 -25.73 7.65
CA LEU A 38 -11.59 -25.84 7.13
C LEU A 38 -11.66 -26.42 5.70
N GLY A 39 -10.55 -26.36 4.97
CA GLY A 39 -10.44 -26.77 3.58
C GLY A 39 -10.87 -25.69 2.58
N GLU A 40 -10.53 -25.91 1.31
CA GLU A 40 -10.78 -24.95 0.22
C GLU A 40 -12.27 -24.72 -0.10
N GLN A 41 -13.13 -25.64 0.36
CA GLN A 41 -14.55 -25.72 0.01
C GLN A 41 -15.42 -24.80 0.88
N ALA A 42 -14.88 -24.35 2.01
CA ALA A 42 -15.59 -23.59 3.05
C ALA A 42 -15.11 -22.13 3.10
N LYS A 43 -15.04 -21.46 1.95
CA LYS A 43 -14.47 -20.11 1.80
C LYS A 43 -15.22 -19.06 2.61
N GLU A 44 -16.54 -19.22 2.70
CA GLU A 44 -17.44 -18.40 3.48
C GLU A 44 -17.11 -18.40 4.97
N LEU A 45 -16.40 -19.42 5.45
CA LEU A 45 -16.00 -19.54 6.85
C LEU A 45 -14.62 -18.92 7.16
N TRP A 46 -13.79 -18.63 6.15
CA TRP A 46 -12.41 -18.16 6.38
C TRP A 46 -12.33 -16.79 7.07
N LEU A 47 -13.31 -15.92 6.84
CA LEU A 47 -13.44 -14.61 7.49
C LEU A 47 -14.74 -14.48 8.29
N LEU A 48 -15.34 -15.60 8.74
CA LEU A 48 -16.55 -15.54 9.58
C LEU A 48 -16.27 -14.88 10.94
N GLU A 49 -15.11 -15.19 11.53
CA GLU A 49 -14.61 -14.59 12.76
C GLU A 49 -13.23 -13.92 12.51
N PRO A 50 -13.19 -12.71 11.92
CA PRO A 50 -11.93 -12.05 11.61
C PRO A 50 -11.18 -11.68 12.89
N GLN A 51 -9.87 -11.92 12.89
CA GLN A 51 -9.01 -11.43 13.96
C GLN A 51 -8.89 -9.90 13.94
N LEU A 52 -8.49 -9.33 15.08
CA LEU A 52 -8.30 -7.87 15.24
C LEU A 52 -7.40 -7.27 14.14
N GLN A 53 -6.39 -8.01 13.68
CA GLN A 53 -5.46 -7.62 12.63
C GLN A 53 -6.17 -7.28 11.31
N PHE A 54 -7.26 -7.98 10.96
CA PHE A 54 -8.04 -7.68 9.75
C PHE A 54 -8.67 -6.28 9.83
N TYR A 55 -9.29 -5.95 10.97
CA TYR A 55 -9.90 -4.64 11.19
C TYR A 55 -8.86 -3.52 11.25
N ILE A 56 -7.71 -3.77 11.89
CA ILE A 56 -6.58 -2.84 11.91
C ILE A 56 -6.06 -2.63 10.48
N HIS A 57 -5.80 -3.69 9.71
CA HIS A 57 -5.33 -3.59 8.33
C HIS A 57 -6.29 -2.78 7.45
N ARG A 58 -7.59 -3.07 7.53
CA ARG A 58 -8.62 -2.36 6.76
C ARG A 58 -8.69 -0.89 7.13
N SER A 59 -8.73 -0.55 8.41
CA SER A 59 -8.81 0.84 8.86
C SER A 59 -7.52 1.62 8.60
N PHE A 60 -6.35 1.01 8.80
CA PHE A 60 -5.06 1.62 8.53
C PHE A 60 -4.83 1.88 7.03
N SER A 61 -5.40 1.07 6.14
CA SER A 61 -5.39 1.33 4.70
C SER A 61 -5.95 2.72 4.36
N ILE A 62 -6.99 3.17 5.06
CA ILE A 62 -7.63 4.48 4.86
C ILE A 62 -6.62 5.60 5.17
N LEU A 63 -5.84 5.45 6.24
CA LEU A 63 -4.77 6.40 6.59
C LEU A 63 -3.70 6.46 5.50
N VAL A 64 -3.27 5.30 4.98
CA VAL A 64 -2.30 5.22 3.87
C VAL A 64 -2.83 5.93 2.63
N VAL A 65 -4.11 5.74 2.30
CA VAL A 65 -4.78 6.38 1.17
C VAL A 65 -4.84 7.90 1.34
N LEU A 66 -5.36 8.37 2.48
CA LEU A 66 -5.48 9.80 2.75
C LEU A 66 -4.12 10.50 2.70
N LEU A 67 -3.07 9.88 3.25
CA LEU A 67 -1.72 10.42 3.19
C LEU A 67 -1.20 10.51 1.75
N ASN A 68 -1.34 9.46 0.95
CA ASN A 68 -0.88 9.46 -0.44
C ASN A 68 -1.66 10.47 -1.29
N VAL A 69 -2.99 10.59 -1.11
CA VAL A 69 -3.80 11.62 -1.78
C VAL A 69 -3.35 13.02 -1.37
N PHE A 70 -3.07 13.25 -0.08
CA PHE A 70 -2.56 14.53 0.41
C PHE A 70 -1.17 14.89 -0.16
N ILE A 71 -0.29 13.90 -0.30
CA ILE A 71 1.02 14.06 -0.96
C ILE A 71 0.83 14.43 -2.44
N ALA A 72 -0.05 13.74 -3.16
CA ALA A 72 -0.35 14.04 -4.56
C ALA A 72 -0.89 15.46 -4.72
N TYR A 73 -1.85 15.87 -3.89
CA TYR A 73 -2.36 17.24 -3.86
C TYR A 73 -1.23 18.26 -3.65
N THR A 74 -0.32 17.98 -2.71
CA THR A 74 0.84 18.86 -2.45
C THR A 74 1.78 18.95 -3.65
N ILE A 75 2.06 17.82 -4.31
CA ILE A 75 2.91 17.74 -5.51
C ILE A 75 2.30 18.55 -6.66
N TYR A 76 1.02 18.37 -6.95
CA TYR A 76 0.35 19.09 -8.04
C TYR A 76 0.21 20.58 -7.75
N LYS A 77 -0.20 20.95 -6.53
CA LYS A 77 -0.35 22.35 -6.12
C LYS A 77 0.97 23.13 -6.23
N LYS A 78 2.09 22.48 -5.92
CA LYS A 78 3.43 23.07 -6.01
C LYS A 78 4.11 22.86 -7.37
N ASN A 79 3.44 22.25 -8.34
CA ASN A 79 4.02 21.88 -9.64
C ASN A 79 5.37 21.12 -9.53
N LEU A 80 5.47 20.22 -8.54
CA LEU A 80 6.65 19.38 -8.40
C LEU A 80 6.64 18.34 -9.53
N LYS A 81 7.72 18.25 -10.30
CA LYS A 81 7.87 17.34 -11.45
C LYS A 81 8.07 15.86 -11.04
N LEU A 82 7.26 15.36 -10.09
CA LEU A 82 7.31 14.00 -9.54
C LEU A 82 6.20 13.14 -10.16
N SER A 83 6.30 12.87 -11.46
CA SER A 83 5.24 12.16 -12.22
C SER A 83 4.96 10.73 -11.74
N LYS A 84 5.88 10.12 -10.99
CA LYS A 84 5.74 8.75 -10.47
C LYS A 84 4.69 8.67 -9.36
N MET A 85 4.26 9.82 -8.81
CA MET A 85 3.11 9.87 -7.91
C MET A 85 1.82 9.34 -8.55
N ASN A 86 1.65 9.52 -9.87
CA ASN A 86 0.49 8.96 -10.57
C ASN A 86 0.49 7.43 -10.52
N TRP A 87 1.66 6.80 -10.65
CA TRP A 87 1.81 5.35 -10.49
C TRP A 87 1.51 4.89 -9.08
N VAL A 88 1.93 5.64 -8.05
CA VAL A 88 1.57 5.37 -6.65
C VAL A 88 0.06 5.36 -6.47
N LEU A 89 -0.65 6.38 -6.97
CA LEU A 89 -2.11 6.46 -6.86
C LEU A 89 -2.82 5.32 -7.61
N SER A 90 -2.37 5.00 -8.83
CA SER A 90 -2.93 3.90 -9.61
C SER A 90 -2.74 2.55 -8.91
N LEU A 91 -1.52 2.23 -8.47
CA LEU A 91 -1.23 0.98 -7.78
C LEU A 91 -1.97 0.88 -6.45
N LEU A 92 -2.06 1.99 -5.70
CA LEU A 92 -2.83 2.04 -4.45
C LEU A 92 -4.33 1.82 -4.69
N GLY A 93 -4.88 2.36 -5.78
CA GLY A 93 -6.27 2.09 -6.18
C GLY A 93 -6.50 0.61 -6.48
N ILE A 94 -5.60 -0.01 -7.26
CA ILE A 94 -5.67 -1.45 -7.57
C ILE A 94 -5.51 -2.29 -6.30
N GLU A 95 -4.62 -1.90 -5.38
CA GLU A 95 -4.42 -2.57 -4.11
C GLU A 95 -5.71 -2.60 -3.28
N ILE A 96 -6.40 -1.48 -3.13
CA ILE A 96 -7.68 -1.41 -2.40
C ILE A 96 -8.73 -2.29 -3.07
N LEU A 97 -8.84 -2.23 -4.40
CA LEU A 97 -9.82 -3.01 -5.15
C LEU A 97 -9.57 -4.51 -5.02
N THR A 98 -8.31 -4.94 -5.08
CA THR A 98 -7.94 -6.35 -4.89
C THR A 98 -8.17 -6.80 -3.45
N GLY A 99 -7.85 -5.96 -2.46
CA GLY A 99 -8.13 -6.21 -1.04
C GLY A 99 -9.62 -6.35 -0.75
N MET A 100 -10.44 -5.44 -1.26
CA MET A 100 -11.91 -5.53 -1.17
C MET A 100 -12.43 -6.76 -1.91
N GLY A 101 -11.91 -7.05 -3.10
CA GLY A 101 -12.29 -8.20 -3.91
C GLY A 101 -12.07 -9.53 -3.20
N MET A 102 -11.00 -9.68 -2.41
CA MET A 102 -10.78 -10.89 -1.61
C MET A 102 -11.94 -11.14 -0.63
N TYR A 103 -12.44 -10.10 0.04
CA TYR A 103 -13.55 -10.22 0.97
C TYR A 103 -14.90 -10.47 0.29
N TYR A 104 -15.19 -9.75 -0.80
CA TYR A 104 -16.51 -9.80 -1.44
C TYR A 104 -16.69 -10.87 -2.52
N LEU A 105 -15.59 -11.48 -2.99
CA LEU A 105 -15.61 -12.51 -4.05
C LEU A 105 -15.10 -13.87 -3.53
N ASP A 106 -15.21 -14.10 -2.22
CA ASP A 106 -14.83 -15.36 -1.56
C ASP A 106 -13.41 -15.82 -1.89
N PHE A 107 -12.42 -14.93 -1.71
CA PHE A 107 -10.99 -15.19 -1.93
C PHE A 107 -10.72 -16.00 -3.21
N PRO A 108 -10.86 -15.38 -4.40
CA PRO A 108 -10.57 -16.05 -5.66
C PRO A 108 -9.14 -16.60 -5.67
N PHE A 109 -8.92 -17.70 -6.39
CA PHE A 109 -7.60 -18.32 -6.47
C PHE A 109 -6.55 -17.29 -6.93
N GLY A 110 -5.40 -17.27 -6.24
CA GLY A 110 -4.29 -16.35 -6.54
C GLY A 110 -4.48 -14.89 -6.11
N SER A 111 -5.67 -14.50 -5.62
CA SER A 111 -5.95 -13.11 -5.20
C SER A 111 -4.99 -12.61 -4.11
N GLN A 112 -4.68 -13.45 -3.11
CA GLN A 112 -3.72 -13.12 -2.05
C GLN A 112 -2.29 -12.86 -2.58
N ALA A 113 -1.84 -13.65 -3.56
CA ALA A 113 -0.54 -13.47 -4.18
C ALA A 113 -0.50 -12.21 -5.06
N LEU A 114 -1.57 -11.99 -5.84
CA LEU A 114 -1.71 -10.81 -6.69
C LEU A 114 -1.67 -9.52 -5.86
N HIS A 115 -2.44 -9.46 -4.77
CA HIS A 115 -2.46 -8.32 -3.85
C HIS A 115 -1.05 -8.03 -3.30
N LEU A 116 -0.33 -9.03 -2.79
CA LEU A 116 1.03 -8.84 -2.28
C LEU A 116 2.03 -8.36 -3.35
N VAL A 117 1.91 -8.83 -4.60
CA VAL A 117 2.74 -8.36 -5.71
C VAL A 117 2.46 -6.89 -6.01
N ILE A 118 1.20 -6.46 -6.03
CA ILE A 118 0.82 -5.06 -6.23
C ILE A 118 1.32 -4.19 -5.07
N ALA A 119 1.19 -4.65 -3.82
CA ALA A 119 1.76 -4.00 -2.64
C ALA A 119 3.27 -3.78 -2.77
N SER A 120 3.98 -4.80 -3.27
CA SER A 120 5.44 -4.76 -3.47
C SER A 120 5.83 -3.77 -4.56
N LEU A 121 5.08 -3.72 -5.66
CA LEU A 121 5.27 -2.73 -6.72
C LEU A 121 5.00 -1.31 -6.22
N LEU A 122 3.90 -1.11 -5.47
CA LEU A 122 3.56 0.17 -4.83
C LEU A 122 4.70 0.65 -3.93
N PHE A 123 5.20 -0.23 -3.05
CA PHE A 123 6.34 0.07 -2.18
C PHE A 123 7.58 0.46 -2.99
N GLY A 124 7.91 -0.29 -4.05
CA GLY A 124 9.04 -0.01 -4.92
C GLY A 124 8.95 1.37 -5.59
N VAL A 125 7.76 1.75 -6.09
CA VAL A 125 7.54 3.08 -6.70
C VAL A 125 7.61 4.20 -5.65
N GLN A 126 7.04 4.00 -4.46
CA GLN A 126 7.18 4.95 -3.35
C GLN A 126 8.63 5.15 -2.94
N PHE A 127 9.41 4.06 -2.86
CA PHE A 127 10.84 4.13 -2.57
C PHE A 127 11.60 4.87 -3.67
N TYR A 128 11.28 4.62 -4.94
CA TYR A 128 11.86 5.35 -6.06
C TYR A 128 11.61 6.87 -5.96
N LEU A 129 10.39 7.29 -5.61
CA LEU A 129 10.06 8.71 -5.40
C LEU A 129 10.93 9.34 -4.31
N VAL A 130 11.15 8.63 -3.21
CA VAL A 130 12.04 9.05 -2.11
C VAL A 130 13.49 9.22 -2.57
N LEU A 131 13.97 8.38 -3.51
CA LEU A 131 15.30 8.54 -4.09
C LEU A 131 15.38 9.68 -5.12
N GLU A 132 14.32 9.88 -5.91
CA GLU A 132 14.21 10.96 -6.89
C GLU A 132 14.32 12.35 -6.22
N THR A 133 13.71 12.53 -5.04
CA THR A 133 13.81 13.76 -4.26
C THR A 133 15.20 13.97 -3.66
N GLN A 134 15.92 12.90 -3.28
CA GLN A 134 17.28 12.99 -2.74
C GLN A 134 18.32 13.33 -3.80
N LYS A 135 18.27 12.67 -4.97
CA LYS A 135 19.18 12.99 -6.09
C LYS A 135 19.02 14.44 -6.54
N ALA A 136 17.78 14.94 -6.58
CA ALA A 136 17.50 16.33 -6.90
C ALA A 136 18.10 17.32 -5.88
N LYS A 137 18.19 16.95 -4.60
CA LYS A 137 18.80 17.77 -3.54
C LYS A 137 20.32 17.85 -3.70
N ILE A 138 20.98 16.70 -3.89
CA ILE A 138 22.44 16.63 -4.05
C ILE A 138 22.91 17.48 -5.23
N ARG A 139 22.21 17.40 -6.37
CA ARG A 139 22.58 18.17 -7.58
C ARG A 139 22.53 19.69 -7.38
N VAL A 140 21.64 20.19 -6.52
CA VAL A 140 21.54 21.63 -6.22
C VAL A 140 22.65 22.06 -5.25
N GLU A 141 23.06 21.21 -4.32
CA GLU A 141 24.15 21.52 -3.38
C GLU A 141 25.54 21.52 -4.03
N THR A 142 25.70 20.84 -5.17
CA THR A 142 26.97 20.77 -5.93
C THR A 142 27.15 21.84 -7.01
N LEU A 143 26.17 22.72 -7.22
CA LEU A 143 26.19 23.83 -8.19
C LEU A 143 26.35 25.16 -7.46
#